data_AF-A0A8H9BUN6-F1
#
_entry.id   AF-A0A8H9BUN6-F1
#
_cell.length_a   1.000
_cell.length_b   1.000
_cell.length_c   1.000
_cell.angle_alpha   90.00
_cell.angle_beta   90.00
_cell.angle_gamma   90.00
#
_symmetry.space_group_name_H-M   'P 1'
#
loop_
_entity.id
_entity.type
_entity.pdbx_description
1 polymer ?
#
loop_
_entity_poly.entity_id
_entity_poly.type
_entity_poly.pdbx_seq_one_letter_code
_entity_poly.pdbx_strand_id
1 'polypeptide(L)'
;MKQIYKKEDGTPILINVDNFDSDVYTDVQPTYGLYEPIYFESGKWIGVSKKEWLLSLEETDNQELPDEKDEVIAGLTLQLLETQTEVESLQKDIASLTLTVLRGEGNA
;
A
#
# COMPACT_ATOMS: atom_id res chain seq x y z
N MET A 1 37.93 17.73 -7.05
CA MET A 1 36.90 16.66 -6.99
C MET A 1 36.51 16.52 -5.54
N LYS A 2 35.22 16.72 -5.22
CA LYS A 2 34.65 16.59 -3.88
C LYS A 2 33.65 15.44 -3.87
N GLN A 3 33.62 14.66 -2.80
CA GLN A 3 32.60 13.64 -2.60
C GLN A 3 31.46 14.24 -1.76
N ILE A 4 30.23 14.03 -2.23
CA ILE A 4 28.99 14.39 -1.54
C ILE A 4 28.09 13.15 -1.46
N TYR A 5 27.04 13.21 -0.67
CA TYR A 5 26.12 12.11 -0.42
C TYR A 5 24.69 12.57 -0.66
N LYS A 6 23.89 11.76 -1.33
CA LYS A 6 22.43 11.98 -1.43
C LYS A 6 21.82 11.86 -0.05
N LYS A 7 21.06 12.85 0.40
CA LYS A 7 20.38 12.81 1.70
C LYS A 7 19.34 11.70 1.82
N GLU A 8 18.82 11.23 0.69
CA GLU A 8 17.79 10.18 0.64
C GLU A 8 18.30 8.82 1.13
N ASP A 9 19.54 8.45 0.81
CA ASP A 9 20.05 7.08 0.99
C ASP A 9 21.55 7.00 1.36
N GLY A 10 22.27 8.13 1.37
CA GLY A 10 23.71 8.15 1.60
C GLY A 10 24.57 7.74 0.42
N THR A 11 24.00 7.58 -0.79
CA THR A 11 24.74 7.23 -1.99
C THR A 11 25.82 8.28 -2.30
N PRO A 12 27.10 7.89 -2.40
CA PRO A 12 28.19 8.83 -2.67
C PRO A 12 28.25 9.23 -4.15
N ILE A 13 28.49 10.51 -4.41
CA ILE A 13 28.68 11.09 -5.74
C ILE A 13 29.91 11.99 -5.74
N LEU A 14 30.65 11.98 -6.85
CA LEU A 14 31.79 12.86 -7.08
C LEU A 14 31.37 14.08 -7.90
N ILE A 15 31.72 15.27 -7.43
CA ILE A 15 31.48 16.54 -8.12
C ILE A 15 32.80 17.28 -8.40
N ASN A 16 32.81 18.06 -9.48
CA ASN A 16 33.96 18.87 -9.90
C ASN A 16 33.85 20.35 -9.50
N VAL A 17 32.66 20.77 -9.07
CA VAL A 17 32.34 22.13 -8.62
C VAL A 17 32.03 22.09 -7.13
N ASP A 18 32.33 23.16 -6.40
CA ASP A 18 32.08 23.22 -4.95
C ASP A 18 30.61 23.51 -4.60
N ASN A 19 29.83 23.95 -5.58
CA ASN A 19 28.40 24.23 -5.42
C ASN A 19 27.57 22.99 -5.75
N PHE A 20 26.74 22.56 -4.81
CA PHE A 20 25.77 21.48 -4.98
C PHE A 20 24.46 21.88 -4.31
N ASP A 21 23.37 21.24 -4.74
CA ASP A 21 22.05 21.44 -4.14
C ASP A 21 22.06 20.89 -2.71
N SER A 22 22.12 21.80 -1.73
CA SER A 22 22.15 21.47 -0.31
C SER A 22 20.84 20.93 0.21
N ASP A 23 19.74 21.01 -0.56
CA ASP A 23 18.46 20.41 -0.18
C ASP A 23 18.48 18.90 -0.46
N VAL A 24 19.11 18.49 -1.58
CA VAL A 24 19.19 17.09 -2.02
C VAL A 24 20.44 16.37 -1.51
N TYR A 25 21.55 17.08 -1.36
CA TYR A 25 22.85 16.50 -1.02
C TYR A 25 23.45 17.08 0.25
N THR A 26 24.37 16.34 0.84
CA THR A 26 25.19 16.77 1.97
C THR A 26 26.63 16.35 1.76
N ASP A 27 27.58 17.09 2.32
CA ASP A 27 28.99 16.68 2.40
C ASP A 27 29.30 15.93 3.71
N VAL A 28 28.29 15.72 4.56
CA VAL A 28 28.40 14.92 5.78
C VAL A 28 28.29 13.44 5.44
N GLN A 29 29.34 12.67 5.73
CA GLN A 29 29.39 11.24 5.49
C GLN A 29 28.38 10.46 6.35
N PRO A 30 27.65 9.47 5.80
CA PRO A 30 26.85 8.52 6.56
C PRO A 30 27.62 7.90 7.72
N THR A 31 26.97 7.81 8.88
CA THR A 31 27.58 7.16 10.05
C THR A 31 27.60 5.65 9.85
N TYR A 32 28.71 5.01 10.19
CA TYR A 32 28.82 3.55 10.14
C TYR A 32 27.85 2.89 11.13
N GLY A 33 27.26 1.77 10.72
CA GLY A 33 26.40 0.95 11.58
C GLY A 33 24.92 1.33 11.59
N LEU A 34 24.50 2.26 10.72
CA LEU A 34 23.09 2.50 10.41
C LEU A 34 22.58 1.44 9.43
N TYR A 35 21.35 1.00 9.63
CA TYR A 35 20.61 0.12 8.74
C TYR A 35 19.36 0.82 8.20
N GLU A 36 18.84 0.31 7.10
CA GLU A 36 17.70 0.89 6.38
C GLU A 36 16.41 0.96 7.23
N PRO A 37 15.57 1.99 7.03
CA PRO A 37 15.77 3.13 6.11
C PRO A 37 16.83 4.12 6.63
N ILE A 38 17.73 4.56 5.75
CA ILE A 38 18.80 5.52 6.09
C ILE A 38 18.51 6.83 5.37
N TYR A 39 18.47 7.95 6.08
CA TYR A 39 18.27 9.28 5.49
C TYR A 39 18.94 10.38 6.32
N PHE A 40 19.14 11.55 5.74
CA PHE A 40 19.76 12.70 6.39
C PHE A 40 18.73 13.76 6.78
N GLU A 41 18.57 13.98 8.09
CA GLU A 41 17.61 14.93 8.65
C GLU A 41 18.27 15.77 9.74
N SER A 42 17.96 17.08 9.76
CA SER A 42 18.45 18.03 10.77
C SER A 42 19.97 17.98 11.03
N GLY A 43 20.77 17.74 9.98
CA GLY A 43 22.23 17.70 10.07
C GLY A 43 22.82 16.37 10.54
N LYS A 44 22.01 15.31 10.65
CA LYS A 44 22.44 13.98 11.09
C LYS A 44 21.88 12.88 10.21
N TRP A 45 22.61 11.78 10.14
CA TRP A 45 22.13 10.54 9.53
C TRP A 45 21.24 9.80 10.53
N ILE A 46 20.03 9.50 10.09
CA ILE A 46 19.04 8.70 10.80
C ILE A 46 18.98 7.34 10.14
N GLY A 47 18.92 6.30 10.96
CA GLY A 47 18.74 4.91 10.56
C GLY A 47 18.49 4.05 11.78
N VAL A 48 18.20 2.77 11.57
CA VAL A 48 17.93 1.84 12.67
C VAL A 48 19.17 1.05 13.05
N SER A 49 19.18 0.51 14.27
CA SER A 49 20.25 -0.41 14.67
C SER A 49 20.13 -1.74 13.94
N LYS A 50 21.25 -2.49 13.86
CA LYS A 50 21.24 -3.87 13.32
C LYS A 50 20.17 -4.75 13.95
N LYS A 51 19.98 -4.62 15.27
CA LYS A 51 19.02 -5.44 16.02
C LYS A 51 17.58 -5.11 15.59
N GLU A 52 17.24 -3.83 15.53
CA GLU A 52 15.92 -3.36 15.10
C GLU A 52 15.66 -3.73 13.64
N TRP A 53 16.67 -3.61 12.78
CA TRP A 53 16.57 -4.03 11.38
C TRP A 53 16.29 -5.54 11.27
N LEU A 54 17.03 -6.39 12.00
CA LEU A 54 16.79 -7.84 12.00
C LEU A 54 15.38 -8.19 12.50
N LEU A 55 14.88 -7.51 13.53
CA LEU A 55 13.51 -7.71 14.01
C LEU A 55 12.47 -7.31 12.95
N SER A 56 12.69 -6.21 12.22
CA SER A 56 11.77 -5.81 11.15
C SER A 56 11.70 -6.81 10.00
N LEU A 57 12.81 -7.52 9.72
CA LEU A 57 12.83 -8.60 8.75
C LEU A 57 12.03 -9.81 9.23
N GLU A 58 12.16 -10.19 10.51
CA GLU A 58 11.37 -11.25 11.12
C GLU A 58 9.87 -10.90 11.15
N GLU A 59 9.50 -9.65 11.44
CA GLU A 59 8.09 -9.21 11.38
C GLU A 59 7.53 -9.26 9.95
N THR A 60 8.36 -8.97 8.94
CA THR A 60 7.96 -9.06 7.52
C THR A 60 7.78 -10.53 7.09
N ASP A 61 8.65 -11.44 7.52
CA ASP A 61 8.56 -12.87 7.20
C ASP A 61 7.40 -13.56 7.95
N ASN A 62 6.97 -13.00 9.09
CA ASN A 62 5.78 -13.44 9.83
C ASN A 62 4.48 -12.79 9.35
N GLN A 63 4.48 -12.03 8.25
CA GLN A 63 3.23 -11.62 7.63
C GLN A 63 2.56 -12.86 7.03
N GLU A 64 1.43 -13.28 7.62
CA GLU A 64 0.59 -14.33 7.04
C GLU A 64 0.19 -13.88 5.62
N LEU A 65 0.76 -14.54 4.62
CA LEU A 65 0.28 -14.43 3.25
C LEU A 65 -1.14 -15.01 3.21
N PRO A 66 -2.04 -14.45 2.37
CA PRO A 66 -3.37 -15.02 2.18
C PRO A 66 -3.25 -16.52 1.90
N ASP A 67 -3.91 -17.32 2.72
CA ASP A 67 -3.89 -18.77 2.56
C ASP A 67 -5.04 -19.22 1.64
N GLU A 68 -5.09 -20.53 1.34
CA GLU A 68 -6.16 -21.08 0.48
C GLU A 68 -7.56 -20.78 1.03
N LYS A 69 -7.72 -20.63 2.36
CA LYS A 69 -9.01 -20.31 2.97
C LYS A 69 -9.37 -18.86 2.70
N ASP A 70 -8.41 -17.95 2.72
CA ASP A 70 -8.66 -16.54 2.37
C ASP A 70 -9.14 -16.40 0.92
N GLU A 71 -8.55 -17.16 -0.01
CA GLU A 71 -9.01 -17.21 -1.40
C GLU A 71 -10.44 -17.77 -1.52
N VAL A 72 -10.73 -18.87 -0.79
CA VAL A 72 -12.08 -19.45 -0.75
C VAL A 72 -13.09 -18.46 -0.16
N ILE A 73 -12.75 -17.77 0.93
CA ILE A 73 -13.61 -16.76 1.56
C ILE A 73 -13.89 -15.62 0.57
N ALA A 74 -12.88 -15.13 -0.14
CA ALA A 74 -13.05 -14.09 -1.15
C ALA A 74 -13.98 -14.54 -2.28
N GLY A 75 -13.79 -15.76 -2.79
CA GLY A 75 -14.66 -16.36 -3.81
C GLY A 75 -16.11 -16.51 -3.35
N LEU A 76 -16.32 -17.01 -2.13
CA LEU A 76 -17.65 -17.15 -1.54
C LEU A 76 -18.32 -15.78 -1.30
N THR A 77 -17.55 -14.78 -0.88
CA THR A 77 -18.04 -13.42 -0.68
C THR A 77 -18.52 -12.80 -1.98
N LEU A 78 -17.78 -13.00 -3.08
CA LEU A 78 -18.18 -12.54 -4.41
C LEU A 78 -19.48 -13.22 -4.88
N GLN A 79 -19.57 -14.54 -4.75
CA GLN A 79 -20.78 -15.30 -5.09
C GLN A 79 -22.00 -14.84 -4.28
N LEU A 80 -21.82 -14.52 -3.00
CA LEU A 80 -22.88 -14.01 -2.15
C LEU A 80 -23.38 -12.63 -2.64
N LEU A 81 -22.48 -11.73 -3.04
CA LEU A 81 -22.84 -10.42 -3.58
C LEU A 81 -23.61 -10.53 -4.91
N GLU A 82 -23.15 -11.40 -5.81
CA GLU A 82 -23.83 -11.66 -7.09
C GLU A 82 -25.24 -12.20 -6.85
N THR A 83 -25.36 -13.16 -5.94
CA THR A 83 -26.66 -13.75 -5.55
C THR A 83 -27.59 -12.70 -4.95
N GLN A 84 -27.10 -11.83 -4.06
CA GLN A 84 -27.91 -10.74 -3.48
C GLN A 84 -28.41 -9.77 -4.54
N THR A 85 -27.55 -9.43 -5.50
CA THR A 85 -27.90 -8.55 -6.62
C THR A 85 -29.00 -9.16 -7.50
N GLU A 86 -28.91 -10.45 -7.81
CA GLU A 86 -29.94 -11.15 -8.59
C GLU A 86 -31.28 -11.20 -7.83
N VAL A 87 -31.26 -11.48 -6.52
CA VAL A 87 -32.47 -11.48 -5.68
C VAL A 87 -33.14 -10.10 -5.68
N GLU A 88 -32.38 -9.01 -5.56
CA GLU A 88 -32.94 -7.65 -5.64
C GLU A 88 -33.57 -7.35 -7.00
N SER A 89 -32.95 -7.81 -8.09
CA SER A 89 -33.51 -7.67 -9.43
C SER A 89 -34.84 -8.41 -9.55
N LEU A 90 -34.88 -9.68 -9.12
CA LEU A 90 -36.10 -10.48 -9.15
C LEU A 90 -37.22 -9.87 -8.30
N GLN A 91 -36.90 -9.29 -7.14
CA GLN A 91 -37.88 -8.58 -6.32
C GLN A 91 -38.48 -7.37 -7.05
N LYS A 92 -37.66 -6.59 -7.78
CA LYS A 92 -38.14 -5.46 -8.59
C LYS A 92 -39.04 -5.92 -9.73
N ASP A 93 -38.68 -7.00 -10.41
CA ASP A 93 -39.47 -7.58 -11.51
C ASP A 93 -40.83 -8.06 -11.01
N ILE A 94 -40.87 -8.75 -9.87
CA ILE A 94 -42.12 -9.19 -9.23
C ILE A 94 -43.00 -8.00 -8.86
N ALA A 95 -42.43 -6.94 -8.27
CA ALA A 95 -43.18 -5.73 -7.93
C ALA A 95 -43.78 -5.07 -9.18
N SER A 96 -43.00 -4.98 -10.27
CA SER A 96 -43.44 -4.43 -11.55
C SER A 96 -44.60 -5.24 -12.17
N LEU A 97 -44.47 -6.57 -12.18
CA LEU A 97 -45.52 -7.47 -12.68
C LEU A 97 -46.78 -7.37 -11.84
N THR A 98 -46.66 -7.34 -10.50
CA THR A 98 -47.79 -7.19 -9.58
C THR A 98 -48.56 -5.91 -9.85
N LEU A 99 -47.86 -4.77 -10.02
CA LEU A 99 -48.49 -3.50 -10.38
C LEU A 99 -49.16 -3.56 -11.75
N THR A 100 -48.58 -4.27 -12.71
CA THR A 100 -49.16 -4.44 -14.05
C THR A 100 -50.46 -5.22 -14.00
N VAL A 101 -50.51 -6.34 -13.24
CA VAL A 101 -51.73 -7.14 -13.06
C VAL A 101 -52.82 -6.31 -12.38
N LEU A 102 -52.50 -5.63 -11.26
CA LEU A 102 -53.47 -4.79 -10.54
C LEU A 102 -54.04 -3.65 -11.41
N ARG A 103 -53.22 -3.06 -12.29
CA ARG A 103 -53.70 -2.04 -13.24
C ARG A 103 -54.53 -2.64 -14.38
N GLY A 104 -54.22 -3.85 -14.81
CA GLY A 104 -54.94 -4.57 -15.87
C GLY A 104 -56.35 -5.00 -15.44
N GLU A 105 -56.54 -5.37 -14.17
CA GLU A 105 -57.84 -5.79 -13.61
C GLU A 105 -58.82 -4.62 -13.40
N GLY A 106 -58.38 -3.36 -13.48
CA GLY A 106 -59.24 -2.17 -13.36
C GLY A 106 -59.88 -1.66 -14.66
N ASN A 107 -59.58 -2.28 -15.81
CA ASN A 107 -60.00 -1.84 -17.14
C ASN A 107 -60.94 -2.84 -17.87
N ALA A 108 -61.55 -3.79 -17.14
CA ALA A 108 -62.49 -4.78 -17.69
C ALA A 108 -63.90 -4.64 -17.07
#